data_AF-A0A9E4MLZ1-F1
#
_entry.id   AF-A0A9E4MLZ1-F1
#
_cell.length_a   1.000
_cell.length_b   1.000
_cell.length_c   1.000
_cell.angle_alpha   90.00
_cell.angle_beta   90.00
_cell.angle_gamma   90.00
#
_symmetry.space_group_name_H-M   'P 1'
#
loop_
_entity.id
_entity.type
_entity.pdbx_description
1 polymer ?
#
loop_
_entity_poly.entity_id
_entity_poly.type
_entity_poly.pdbx_seq_one_letter_code
_entity_poly.pdbx_strand_id
1 'polypeptide(L)'
;MRIVADTNVLISGLLSPFGPPGVVVAQIVSGSVSLCYDGRILAEYADVLSRETFQFSERSIAALLDAIQANGELTYAAPTPVRLPDPADEAFLEVALASMVDYLVTGNVRHFPAGARQGVRVVSPREFVNIGLRSP
;
A
#
# COMPACT_ATOMS: atom_id res chain seq x y z
N MET A 1 -10.35 -8.57 3.55
CA MET A 1 -10.04 -7.86 2.28
C MET A 1 -8.54 -7.72 2.20
N ARG A 2 -7.93 -8.12 1.08
CA ARG A 2 -6.48 -8.10 0.84
C ARG A 2 -6.13 -6.93 -0.05
N ILE A 3 -5.15 -6.12 0.32
CA ILE A 3 -4.67 -5.03 -0.53
C ILE A 3 -3.16 -4.99 -0.61
N VAL A 4 -2.66 -4.31 -1.64
CA VAL A 4 -1.35 -3.66 -1.61
C VAL A 4 -1.60 -2.16 -1.49
N ALA A 5 -0.79 -1.46 -0.71
CA ALA A 5 -0.80 0.00 -0.64
C ALA A 5 0.51 0.54 -1.21
N ASP A 6 0.46 1.63 -1.95
CA ASP A 6 1.63 2.40 -2.35
C ASP A 6 2.14 3.20 -1.14
N THR A 7 3.45 3.45 -1.06
CA THR A 7 4.10 4.27 -0.03
C THR A 7 3.45 5.64 0.12
N ASN A 8 2.98 6.26 -0.97
CA ASN A 8 2.31 7.56 -0.90
C ASN A 8 1.03 7.55 -0.06
N VAL A 9 0.37 6.40 0.07
CA VAL A 9 -0.84 6.23 0.89
C VAL A 9 -0.47 6.26 2.36
N LEU A 10 0.62 5.61 2.75
CA LEU A 10 1.12 5.64 4.12
C LEU A 10 1.57 7.04 4.53
N ILE A 11 2.37 7.71 3.68
CA ILE A 11 2.81 9.10 3.93
C ILE A 11 1.59 10.00 4.09
N SER A 12 0.66 9.97 3.13
CA SER A 12 -0.53 10.82 3.16
C SER A 12 -1.44 10.49 4.33
N GLY A 13 -1.50 9.23 4.75
CA GLY A 13 -2.31 8.79 5.89
C GLY A 13 -1.73 9.25 7.23
N LEU A 14 -0.40 9.30 7.36
CA LEU A 14 0.26 9.87 8.53
C LEU A 14 0.14 11.40 8.57
N LEU A 15 0.23 12.08 7.42
CA LEU A 15 0.05 13.54 7.33
C LEU A 15 -1.40 13.98 7.49
N SER A 16 -2.36 13.17 7.04
CA SER A 16 -3.80 13.44 7.11
C SER A 16 -4.58 12.23 7.65
N PRO A 17 -4.53 11.97 8.97
CA PRO A 17 -5.12 10.78 9.59
C PRO A 17 -6.64 10.65 9.42
N PHE A 18 -7.34 11.77 9.26
CA PHE A 18 -8.80 11.81 9.08
C PHE A 18 -9.22 11.86 7.59
N GLY A 19 -8.26 11.99 6.67
CA GLY A 19 -8.52 11.91 5.23
C GLY A 19 -8.64 10.46 4.74
N PRO A 20 -9.04 10.25 3.47
CA PRO A 20 -9.15 8.90 2.92
C PRO A 20 -7.88 8.02 3.08
N PRO A 21 -6.65 8.52 2.84
CA PRO A 21 -5.44 7.74 3.10
C PRO A 21 -5.28 7.34 4.57
N GLY A 22 -5.64 8.23 5.51
CA GLY A 22 -5.59 7.96 6.94
C GLY A 22 -6.57 6.86 7.37
N VAL A 23 -7.76 6.82 6.75
CA VAL A 23 -8.71 5.72 6.94
C VAL A 23 -8.14 4.39 6.44
N VAL A 24 -7.46 4.37 5.28
CA VAL A 24 -6.78 3.16 4.78
C VAL A 24 -5.72 2.69 5.78
N VAL A 25 -4.87 3.59 6.27
CA VAL A 25 -3.84 3.27 7.27
C VAL A 25 -4.47 2.73 8.56
N ALA A 26 -5.54 3.33 9.05
CA ALA A 26 -6.25 2.84 10.23
C ALA A 26 -6.85 1.44 10.04
N GLN A 27 -7.36 1.13 8.84
CA GLN A 27 -7.86 -0.21 8.50
C GLN A 27 -6.73 -1.26 8.46
N ILE A 28 -5.55 -0.89 7.95
CA ILE A 28 -4.35 -1.75 7.98
C ILE A 28 -3.89 -1.98 9.42
N VAL A 29 -3.73 -0.91 10.20
CA VAL A 29 -3.23 -0.98 11.59
C VAL A 29 -4.19 -1.74 12.51
N SER A 30 -5.50 -1.68 12.26
CA SER A 30 -6.49 -2.44 13.03
C SER A 30 -6.66 -3.90 12.57
N GLY A 31 -6.06 -4.29 11.44
CA GLY A 31 -6.27 -5.60 10.82
C GLY A 31 -7.63 -5.79 10.15
N SER A 32 -8.42 -4.71 10.01
CA SER A 32 -9.69 -4.76 9.25
C SER A 32 -9.45 -5.02 7.75
N VAL A 33 -8.25 -4.65 7.27
CA VAL A 33 -7.76 -4.93 5.92
C VAL A 33 -6.35 -5.52 6.05
N SER A 34 -6.09 -6.62 5.35
CA SER A 34 -4.79 -7.29 5.34
C SER A 34 -3.91 -6.68 4.25
N LEU A 35 -2.84 -5.98 4.66
CA LEU A 35 -1.83 -5.46 3.73
C LEU A 35 -0.91 -6.61 3.30
N CYS A 36 -0.92 -6.95 2.02
CA CYS A 36 0.04 -7.88 1.42
C CYS A 36 1.33 -7.13 1.13
N TYR A 37 2.47 -7.64 1.58
CA TYR A 37 3.77 -7.01 1.40
C TYR A 37 4.88 -8.05 1.27
N ASP A 38 6.05 -7.65 0.77
CA ASP A 38 7.29 -8.41 0.83
C ASP A 38 8.41 -7.56 1.48
N GLY A 39 9.61 -8.12 1.57
CA GLY A 39 10.75 -7.42 2.15
C GLY A 39 11.16 -6.14 1.39
N ARG A 40 10.89 -6.06 0.08
CA ARG A 40 11.21 -4.89 -0.76
C ARG A 40 10.28 -3.74 -0.42
N ILE A 41 8.98 -4.01 -0.34
CA ILE A 41 7.97 -3.02 0.04
C ILE A 41 8.19 -2.53 1.48
N LEU A 42 8.48 -3.44 2.41
CA LEU A 42 8.72 -3.05 3.81
C LEU A 42 9.98 -2.16 3.95
N ALA A 43 11.03 -2.46 3.19
CA ALA A 43 12.24 -1.65 3.15
C ALA A 43 11.98 -0.26 2.53
N GLU A 44 11.21 -0.18 1.44
CA GLU A 44 10.79 1.08 0.83
C GLU A 44 10.02 1.95 1.83
N TYR A 45 9.08 1.36 2.58
CA TYR A 45 8.36 2.09 3.62
C TYR A 45 9.29 2.64 4.70
N ALA A 46 10.21 1.81 5.21
CA ALA A 46 11.15 2.23 6.23
C ALA A 46 12.04 3.38 5.73
N ASP A 47 12.60 3.26 4.53
CA ASP A 47 13.43 4.29 3.91
C ASP A 47 12.65 5.60 3.74
N VAL A 48 11.52 5.54 3.04
CA VAL A 48 10.77 6.75 2.67
C VAL A 48 10.18 7.46 3.89
N LEU A 49 9.61 6.71 4.84
CA LEU A 49 9.02 7.31 6.05
C LEU A 49 10.08 7.94 6.96
N SER A 50 11.33 7.47 6.91
CA SER A 50 12.42 8.02 7.72
C SER A 50 13.02 9.33 7.17
N ARG A 51 12.63 9.75 5.97
CA ARG A 51 13.18 10.98 5.34
C ARG A 51 12.79 12.21 6.15
N GLU A 52 13.79 13.06 6.44
CA GLU A 52 13.63 14.28 7.26
C GLU A 52 12.52 15.21 6.76
N THR A 53 12.24 15.22 5.45
CA THR A 53 11.18 16.03 4.82
C THR A 53 9.80 15.79 5.44
N PHE A 54 9.52 14.58 5.95
CA PHE A 54 8.21 14.25 6.54
C PHE A 54 8.15 14.48 8.05
N GLN A 55 9.30 14.57 8.73
CA GLN A 55 9.40 14.84 10.17
C GLN A 55 8.60 13.86 11.05
N PHE A 56 8.39 12.62 10.59
CA PHE A 56 7.76 11.59 11.41
C PHE A 56 8.73 11.12 12.50
N SER A 57 8.21 10.88 13.71
CA SER A 57 9.03 10.31 14.78
C SER A 57 9.38 8.85 14.51
N GLU A 58 10.61 8.43 14.81
CA GLU A 58 11.05 7.04 14.70
C GLU A 58 10.09 6.06 15.39
N ARG A 59 9.57 6.46 16.56
CA ARG A 59 8.57 5.68 17.31
C ARG A 59 7.28 5.45 16.52
N SER A 60 6.80 6.46 15.78
CA SER A 60 5.58 6.34 14.99
C SER A 60 5.80 5.47 13.76
N ILE A 61 6.97 5.58 13.12
CA ILE A 61 7.36 4.73 11.99
C ILE A 61 7.45 3.28 12.45
N ALA A 62 8.18 3.00 13.53
CA ALA A 62 8.32 1.66 14.10
C ALA A 62 6.96 1.06 14.45
N ALA A 63 6.09 1.80 15.14
CA ALA A 63 4.76 1.33 15.49
C ALA A 63 3.90 0.99 14.26
N LEU A 64 4.00 1.76 13.17
CA LEU A 64 3.31 1.47 11.93
C LEU A 64 3.86 0.19 11.26
N LEU A 65 5.18 0.06 11.15
CA LEU A 65 5.81 -1.11 10.54
C LEU A 65 5.55 -2.39 11.34
N ASP A 66 5.55 -2.31 12.67
CA ASP A 66 5.21 -3.42 13.55
C ASP A 66 3.74 -3.83 13.37
N ALA A 67 2.82 -2.86 13.27
CA ALA A 67 1.41 -3.14 13.02
C ALA A 67 1.18 -3.77 11.63
N ILE A 68 1.90 -3.32 10.61
CA ILE A 68 1.88 -3.92 9.26
C ILE A 68 2.37 -5.37 9.33
N GLN A 69 3.45 -5.65 10.05
CA GLN A 69 3.98 -7.01 10.17
C GLN A 69 3.06 -7.93 10.99
N ALA A 70 2.41 -7.39 12.03
CA ALA A 70 1.50 -8.16 12.88
C ALA A 70 0.16 -8.49 12.21
N ASN A 71 -0.37 -7.57 11.40
CA ASN A 71 -1.73 -7.69 10.82
C ASN A 71 -1.73 -7.96 9.31
N GLY A 72 -0.60 -7.78 8.64
CA GLY A 72 -0.44 -7.97 7.20
C GLY A 72 -0.10 -9.41 6.81
N GLU A 73 0.12 -9.59 5.51
CA GLU A 73 0.43 -10.88 4.92
C GLU A 73 1.76 -10.82 4.15
N LEU A 74 2.77 -11.49 4.69
CA LEU A 74 4.05 -11.66 3.99
C LEU A 74 3.83 -12.50 2.74
N THR A 75 4.17 -11.93 1.58
CA THR A 75 3.97 -12.51 0.26
C THR A 75 5.32 -12.69 -0.42
N TYR A 76 5.54 -13.86 -1.02
CA TYR A 76 6.72 -14.11 -1.86
C TYR A 76 6.35 -13.86 -3.32
N ALA A 77 6.76 -12.71 -3.86
CA ALA A 77 6.50 -12.35 -5.25
C ALA A 77 7.73 -12.63 -6.12
N ALA A 78 7.51 -13.31 -7.24
CA ALA A 78 8.54 -13.47 -8.27
C ALA A 78 8.52 -12.26 -9.21
N PRO A 79 9.68 -11.84 -9.76
CA PRO A 79 9.72 -10.77 -10.74
C PRO A 79 8.84 -11.06 -11.96
N THR A 80 8.15 -10.04 -12.46
CA THR A 80 7.31 -10.18 -13.67
C THR A 80 8.00 -9.57 -14.91
N PRO A 81 7.65 -9.99 -16.13
CA PRO A 81 8.15 -9.33 -17.34
C PRO A 81 7.47 -7.97 -17.60
N VAL A 82 6.44 -7.61 -16.83
CA VAL A 82 5.73 -6.34 -16.95
C VAL A 82 6.67 -5.22 -16.53
N ARG A 83 6.70 -4.15 -17.33
CA ARG A 83 7.42 -2.93 -17.00
C ARG A 83 6.46 -1.80 -16.72
N LEU A 84 6.66 -1.10 -15.62
CA LEU A 84 5.91 0.10 -15.28
C LEU A 84 6.67 1.35 -15.70
N PRO A 85 5.99 2.52 -15.80
CA PRO A 85 6.67 3.79 -16.05
C PRO A 85 7.77 4.10 -15.02
N ASP A 86 7.55 3.69 -13.76
CA ASP A 86 8.52 3.73 -12.69
C ASP A 86 8.86 2.31 -12.24
N PRO A 87 10.12 1.85 -12.38
CA PRO A 87 10.55 0.54 -11.91
C PRO A 87 10.35 0.31 -10.40
N ALA A 88 10.32 1.37 -9.58
CA ALA A 88 10.09 1.24 -8.14
C ALA A 88 8.68 0.73 -7.82
N ASP A 89 7.71 0.97 -8.70
CA ASP A 89 6.32 0.53 -8.55
C ASP A 89 6.13 -0.96 -8.91
N GLU A 90 7.10 -1.59 -9.57
CA GLU A 90 6.98 -2.98 -10.06
C GLU A 90 6.82 -3.97 -8.89
N ALA A 91 7.54 -3.78 -7.79
CA ALA A 91 7.43 -4.64 -6.61
C ALA A 91 6.00 -4.65 -6.03
N PHE A 92 5.32 -3.50 -6.03
CA PHE A 92 3.94 -3.38 -5.56
C PHE A 92 2.98 -4.17 -6.46
N LEU A 93 3.14 -4.06 -7.78
CA LEU A 93 2.34 -4.83 -8.74
C LEU A 93 2.61 -6.33 -8.63
N GLU A 94 3.88 -6.73 -8.48
CA GLU A 94 4.27 -8.13 -8.33
C GLU A 94 3.66 -8.77 -7.09
N VAL A 95 3.71 -8.07 -5.95
CA VAL A 95 3.05 -8.53 -4.71
C VAL A 95 1.54 -8.59 -4.90
N ALA A 96 0.93 -7.58 -5.55
CA ALA A 96 -0.50 -7.57 -5.80
C ALA A 96 -0.94 -8.78 -6.64
N LEU A 97 -0.16 -9.15 -7.64
CA LEU A 97 -0.41 -10.33 -8.48
C LEU A 97 -0.22 -11.63 -7.70
N ALA A 98 0.91 -11.78 -6.99
CA ALA A 98 1.25 -13.00 -6.27
C ALA A 98 0.26 -13.31 -5.13
N SER A 99 -0.29 -12.28 -4.49
CA SER A 99 -1.25 -12.41 -3.38
C SER A 99 -2.71 -12.31 -3.80
N MET A 100 -3.00 -12.20 -5.11
CA MET A 100 -4.35 -12.06 -5.66
C MET A 100 -5.20 -11.02 -4.91
N VAL A 101 -4.64 -9.82 -4.71
CA VAL A 101 -5.31 -8.79 -3.91
C VAL A 101 -6.62 -8.34 -4.53
N ASP A 102 -7.53 -7.88 -3.66
CA ASP A 102 -8.76 -7.23 -4.10
C ASP A 102 -8.44 -5.89 -4.79
N TYR A 103 -7.47 -5.15 -4.24
CA TYR A 103 -7.09 -3.82 -4.71
C TYR A 103 -5.59 -3.51 -4.50
N LEU A 104 -5.00 -2.77 -5.45
CA LEU A 104 -3.79 -1.97 -5.23
C LEU A 104 -4.23 -0.52 -5.02
N VAL A 105 -3.92 0.05 -3.87
CA VAL A 105 -4.33 1.39 -3.46
C VAL A 105 -3.17 2.36 -3.66
N THR A 106 -3.34 3.39 -4.50
CA THR A 106 -2.30 4.40 -4.75
C THR A 106 -2.90 5.80 -4.94
N GLY A 107 -2.19 6.84 -4.47
CA GLY A 107 -2.50 8.23 -4.83
C GLY A 107 -2.18 8.59 -6.28
N ASN A 108 -1.39 7.78 -7.00
CA ASN A 108 -0.84 8.06 -8.32
C ASN A 108 -1.22 6.96 -9.33
N VAL A 109 -2.51 6.81 -9.66
CA VAL A 109 -3.03 5.77 -10.58
C VAL A 109 -2.28 5.70 -11.93
N ARG A 110 -1.70 6.81 -12.40
CA ARG A 110 -0.89 6.87 -13.63
C ARG A 110 0.39 6.01 -13.59
N HIS A 111 0.90 5.70 -12.39
CA HIS A 111 2.06 4.81 -12.19
C HIS A 111 1.74 3.36 -12.54
N PHE A 112 0.45 3.01 -12.54
CA PHE A 112 -0.03 1.68 -12.92
C PHE A 112 -0.96 1.80 -14.14
N PRO A 113 -0.43 1.91 -15.37
CA PRO A 113 -1.26 2.00 -16.58
C PRO A 113 -2.15 0.76 -16.76
N ALA A 114 -3.38 0.93 -17.24
CA ALA A 114 -4.36 -0.16 -17.34
C ALA A 114 -3.85 -1.40 -18.09
N GLY A 115 -3.08 -1.22 -19.17
CA GLY A 115 -2.49 -2.32 -19.94
C GLY A 115 -1.39 -3.11 -19.23
N ALA A 116 -0.83 -2.57 -18.14
CA ALA A 116 0.23 -3.22 -17.36
C ALA A 116 -0.29 -3.92 -16.09
N ARG A 117 -1.54 -3.68 -15.67
CA ARG A 117 -2.06 -4.17 -14.38
C ARG A 117 -2.27 -5.68 -14.29
N GLN A 118 -2.27 -6.40 -15.42
CA GLN A 118 -2.47 -7.86 -15.45
C GLN A 118 -3.72 -8.31 -14.66
N GLY A 119 -4.81 -7.53 -14.71
CA GLY A 119 -6.05 -7.82 -13.99
C GLY A 119 -6.16 -7.23 -12.58
N VAL A 120 -5.08 -6.67 -12.01
CA VAL A 120 -5.11 -5.99 -10.70
C VAL A 120 -5.99 -4.74 -10.76
N ARG A 121 -6.90 -4.61 -9.80
CA ARG A 121 -7.75 -3.43 -9.64
C ARG A 121 -6.98 -2.35 -8.90
N VAL A 122 -6.65 -1.27 -9.61
CA VAL A 122 -5.95 -0.12 -9.02
C VAL A 122 -6.95 0.98 -8.71
N VAL A 123 -6.93 1.47 -7.47
CA VAL A 123 -7.87 2.48 -6.96
C VAL A 123 -7.15 3.55 -6.14
N SER A 124 -7.73 4.75 -6.09
CA SER A 124 -7.31 5.78 -5.14
C SER A 124 -7.78 5.46 -3.71
N PRO A 125 -7.16 6.04 -2.66
CA PRO A 125 -7.63 5.89 -1.28
C PRO A 125 -9.09 6.30 -1.09
N ARG A 126 -9.55 7.32 -1.82
CA ARG A 126 -10.96 7.78 -1.78
C ARG A 126 -11.91 6.73 -2.35
N GLU A 127 -11.56 6.15 -3.50
CA GLU A 127 -12.36 5.09 -4.11
C GLU A 127 -12.38 3.85 -3.21
N PHE A 128 -11.24 3.46 -2.64
CA PHE A 128 -11.12 2.34 -1.72
C PHE A 128 -12.04 2.48 -0.49
N VAL A 129 -11.99 3.63 0.19
CA VAL A 129 -12.86 3.89 1.36
C VAL A 129 -14.33 3.84 0.98
N ASN A 130 -14.70 4.38 -0.20
CA ASN A 130 -16.09 4.36 -0.67
C ASN A 130 -16.59 2.95 -1.01
N ILE A 131 -15.71 2.01 -1.36
CA ILE A 131 -16.06 0.60 -1.57
C ILE A 131 -16.43 -0.04 -0.22
N GLY A 132 -15.63 0.18 0.82
CA GLY A 132 -15.87 -0.37 2.16
C GLY A 132 -17.17 0.12 2.81
N LEU A 133 -17.60 1.35 2.50
CA LEU A 133 -18.85 1.93 2.97
C LEU A 133 -20.11 1.36 2.29
N ARG A 134 -19.97 0.53 1.26
CA ARG A 134 -21.08 -0.03 0.45
C ARG A 134 -21.33 -1.52 0.71
N SER A 135 -20.59 -2.15 1.62
CA SER A 135 -20.87 -3.52 2.05
C SER A 135 -22.01 -3.50 3.10
N PRO A 136 -23.14 -4.17 2.85
CA PRO A 136 -24.25 -4.27 3.80
C PRO A 136 -23.91 -5.08 5.05
#